data_AF-A0A9E3KDK6-F1
#
_entry.id   AF-A0A9E3KDK6-F1
#
_cell.length_a   1.000
_cell.length_b   1.000
_cell.length_c   1.000
_cell.angle_alpha   90.00
_cell.angle_beta   90.00
_cell.angle_gamma   90.00
#
_symmetry.space_group_name_H-M   'P 1'
#
loop_
_entity.id
_entity.type
_entity.pdbx_description
1 polymer ?
#
loop_
_entity_poly.entity_id
_entity_poly.type
_entity_poly.pdbx_seq_one_letter_code
_entity_poly.pdbx_strand_id
1 'polypeptide(L)' 'MLLPVLATAAQAIHFNDLHLDPIALDLGFLQIHWYSLAYIAGILLGWYYLTKLIAQP' A
#
# COMPACT_ATOMS: atom_id res chain seq x y z
N MET A 1 -37.89 -9.76 5.51
CA MET A 1 -37.49 -8.49 4.86
C MET A 1 -36.28 -7.82 5.52
N LEU A 2 -36.11 -7.90 6.85
CA LEU A 2 -34.91 -7.38 7.54
C LEU A 2 -33.68 -8.31 7.45
N LEU A 3 -33.89 -9.63 7.42
CA LEU A 3 -32.83 -10.63 7.31
C LEU A 3 -31.82 -10.41 6.15
N PRO A 4 -32.25 -10.09 4.90
CA PRO A 4 -31.30 -9.85 3.82
C PRO A 4 -30.46 -8.59 4.05
N VAL A 5 -31.04 -7.53 4.61
CA VAL A 5 -30.31 -6.28 4.92
C VAL A 5 -29.22 -6.52 5.96
N LEU A 6 -29.55 -7.28 7.01
CA LEU A 6 -28.59 -7.66 8.06
C LEU A 6 -27.46 -8.56 7.51
N ALA A 7 -27.77 -9.43 6.54
CA ALA A 7 -26.76 -10.27 5.89
C ALA A 7 -25.76 -9.46 5.05
N THR A 8 -26.22 -8.48 4.26
CA THR A 8 -25.33 -7.55 3.53
C THR A 8 -24.49 -6.69 4.47
N ALA A 9 -25.04 -6.23 5.59
CA ALA A 9 -24.29 -5.42 6.56
C ALA A 9 -23.21 -6.22 7.31
N ALA A 10 -23.36 -7.55 7.39
CA ALA A 10 -22.39 -8.44 8.03
C ALA A 10 -21.30 -8.97 7.07
N GLN A 11 -21.35 -8.62 5.78
CA GLN A 11 -20.33 -9.02 4.82
C GLN A 11 -19.01 -8.28 5.08
N ALA A 12 -17.91 -9.03 5.09
CA ALA A 12 -16.58 -8.46 5.19
C ALA A 12 -16.19 -7.75 3.89
N ILE A 13 -15.43 -6.68 4.00
CA ILE A 13 -14.88 -5.98 2.84
C ILE A 13 -13.82 -6.87 2.19
N HIS A 14 -14.01 -7.23 0.93
CA HIS A 14 -12.97 -7.94 0.17
C HIS A 14 -12.00 -6.92 -0.44
N PHE A 15 -10.70 -7.20 -0.35
CA PHE A 15 -9.69 -6.29 -0.88
C PHE A 15 -9.86 -6.02 -2.38
N ASN A 16 -10.34 -7.02 -3.14
CA ASN A 16 -10.58 -6.88 -4.58
C ASN A 16 -11.72 -5.89 -4.90
N ASP A 17 -12.65 -5.65 -3.97
CA ASP A 17 -13.75 -4.70 -4.15
C ASP A 17 -13.27 -3.24 -4.10
N LEU A 18 -12.03 -3.00 -3.63
CA LEU A 18 -11.43 -1.67 -3.59
C LEU A 18 -10.92 -1.20 -4.96
N HIS A 19 -10.96 -2.05 -6.01
CA HIS A 19 -10.49 -1.73 -7.36
C HIS A 19 -9.05 -1.18 -7.38
N LEU A 20 -8.21 -1.71 -6.50
CA LEU A 20 -6.84 -1.24 -6.31
C LEU A 20 -5.87 -2.20 -6.99
N ASP A 21 -5.29 -1.77 -8.09
CA ASP A 21 -4.34 -2.58 -8.84
C ASP A 21 -3.04 -2.79 -8.03
N PRO A 22 -2.50 -4.01 -7.99
CA PRO A 22 -1.25 -4.30 -7.29
C PRO A 22 -0.04 -3.62 -7.93
N ILE A 23 -0.17 -3.26 -9.22
CA ILE A 23 0.83 -2.56 -10.01
C ILE A 23 0.56 -1.06 -9.88
N ALA A 24 1.50 -0.34 -9.29
CA ALA A 24 1.43 1.11 -9.13
C ALA A 24 1.76 1.86 -10.44
N LEU A 25 2.66 1.30 -11.26
CA LEU A 25 3.03 1.85 -12.56
C LEU A 25 3.35 0.72 -13.54
N ASP A 26 2.71 0.74 -14.70
CA ASP A 26 2.98 -0.18 -15.80
C ASP A 26 3.68 0.57 -16.96
N LEU A 27 4.91 0.19 -17.27
CA LEU A 27 5.72 0.73 -18.36
C LEU A 27 5.81 -0.25 -19.55
N GLY A 28 4.96 -1.29 -19.57
CA GLY A 28 4.92 -2.34 -20.59
C GLY A 28 5.95 -3.45 -20.35
N PHE A 29 7.24 -3.11 -20.33
CA PHE A 29 8.32 -4.08 -20.04
C PHE A 29 8.70 -4.13 -18.55
N LEU A 30 8.25 -3.15 -17.77
CA LEU A 30 8.55 -3.02 -16.35
C LEU A 30 7.28 -2.67 -15.58
N GLN A 31 6.93 -3.52 -14.63
CA GLN A 31 5.77 -3.32 -13.74
C GLN A 31 6.28 -3.04 -12.33
N ILE A 32 5.97 -1.85 -11.83
CA ILE A 32 6.35 -1.43 -10.49
C ILE A 32 5.18 -1.68 -9.55
N HIS A 33 5.38 -2.54 -8.55
CA HIS A 33 4.36 -2.84 -7.55
C HIS A 33 4.44 -1.86 -6.37
N TRP A 34 3.32 -1.70 -5.65
CA TRP A 34 3.27 -0.88 -4.44
C TRP A 34 4.29 -1.29 -3.38
N TYR A 35 4.56 -2.60 -3.23
CA TYR A 35 5.56 -3.08 -2.27
C TYR A 35 6.97 -2.59 -2.62
N SER A 36 7.32 -2.52 -3.92
CA SER A 36 8.62 -2.04 -4.38
C SER A 36 8.82 -0.57 -4.02
N LEU A 37 7.79 0.26 -4.24
CA LEU A 37 7.80 1.67 -3.84
C LEU A 37 7.95 1.83 -2.33
N ALA A 38 7.24 1.01 -1.54
CA ALA A 38 7.34 1.03 -0.09
C ALA A 38 8.76 0.69 0.40
N TYR A 39 9.43 -0.30 -0.20
CA TYR A 39 10.83 -0.61 0.12
C TYR A 39 11.76 0.55 -0.20
N ILE A 40 11.67 1.14 -1.40
CA ILE A 40 12.52 2.26 -1.80
C ILE A 40 12.30 3.46 -0.88
N ALA A 41 11.04 3.81 -0.62
CA ALA A 41 10.69 4.91 0.28
C ALA A 41 11.22 4.65 1.71
N GLY A 42 11.06 3.44 2.24
CA GLY A 42 11.55 3.06 3.56
C GLY A 42 13.08 3.17 3.67
N ILE A 43 13.82 2.71 2.66
CA ILE A 43 15.28 2.81 2.62
C ILE A 43 15.71 4.28 2.56
N LEU A 44 15.10 5.09 1.69
CA LEU A 44 15.45 6.51 1.56
C LEU A 44 15.15 7.29 2.84
N LEU A 45 13.99 7.05 3.46
CA LEU A 45 13.63 7.68 4.73
C LEU A 45 14.56 7.24 5.86
N GLY A 46 14.86 5.93 5.96
CA GLY A 46 15.77 5.39 6.96
C GLY A 46 17.19 5.96 6.81
N TRP A 47 17.73 5.97 5.59
CA TRP A 47 19.01 6.60 5.28
C TRP A 47 19.02 8.08 5.69
N TYR A 48 18.02 8.84 5.24
CA TYR A 48 17.90 10.27 5.52
C TYR A 48 17.87 10.53 7.03
N TYR A 49 17.04 9.78 7.76
CA TYR A 49 16.91 9.90 9.20
C TYR A 49 18.22 9.58 9.93
N LEU A 50 18.88 8.47 9.59
CA LEU A 50 20.16 8.09 10.21
C LEU A 50 21.25 9.13 9.94
N THR A 51 21.32 9.65 8.72
CA THR A 51 22.28 10.71 8.35
C THR A 51 22.02 11.97 9.17
N LYS A 52 20.74 12.34 9.36
CA LYS A 52 20.36 13.47 10.22
C LYS A 52 20.68 13.23 11.69
N LEU A 53 20.59 11.99 12.17
CA LEU A 53 20.91 11.65 13.55
C LEU A 53 22.41 11.72 13.82
N ILE A 54 23.23 11.21 12.90
CA ILE A 54 24.70 11.26 13.00
C ILE A 54 25.22 12.70 12.95
N ALA A 55 24.52 13.59 12.24
CA ALA A 55 24.89 15.00 12.15
C ALA A 55 24.46 15.85 13.37
N GLN A 56 23.76 15.27 14.35
CA GLN A 56 23.42 15.97 15.59
C GLN A 56 24.64 15.94 16.55
N PRO A 57 25.04 17.09 17.12
CA PRO A 57 26.20 17.20 18.00
C PRO A 57 26.01 16.50 19.35
#